data_AF-A0A1F5EUK3-F1
#
_entry.id   AF-A0A1F5EUK3-F1
#
_cell.length_a   1.000
_cell.length_b   1.000
_cell.length_c   1.000
_cell.angle_alpha   90.00
_cell.angle_beta   90.00
_cell.angle_gamma   90.00
#
_symmetry.space_group_name_H-M   'P 1'
#
loop_
_entity.id
_entity.type
_entity.pdbx_description
1 polymer ?
#
loop_
_entity_poly.entity_id
_entity_poly.type
_entity_poly.pdbx_seq_one_letter_code
_entity_poly.pdbx_strand_id
1 'polypeptide(L)'
;MLIGILCEVDSPKVMGEILADLLTDTERVAMMKRMGIAVYLDKSRSYEDIKNNLKVSSATIATVAETMGNPGTVEVIRRIKAEEWATEWTEKISRGLRRILPI
;
A
#
# COMPACT_ATOMS: atom_id res chain seq x y z
N MET A 1 -4.72 16.92 15.20
CA MET A 1 -5.81 16.20 15.89
C MET A 1 -6.01 14.80 15.30
N LEU A 2 -6.42 14.65 14.03
CA LEU A 2 -6.63 13.33 13.39
C LEU A 2 -5.40 12.40 13.45
N ILE A 3 -4.23 12.87 12.99
CA ILE A 3 -3.00 12.05 12.99
C ILE A 3 -2.61 11.60 14.40
N GLY A 4 -2.78 12.46 15.40
CA GLY A 4 -2.51 12.12 16.80
C GLY A 4 -3.38 10.94 17.26
N ILE A 5 -4.69 10.98 16.99
CA ILE A 5 -5.62 9.90 17.35
C ILE A 5 -5.23 8.57 16.71
N LEU A 6 -4.84 8.57 15.43
CA LEU A 6 -4.39 7.37 14.73
C LEU A 6 -3.08 6.82 15.32
N CYS A 7 -2.19 7.69 15.80
CA CYS A 7 -0.92 7.29 16.41
C CYS A 7 -1.07 6.71 17.83
N GLU A 8 -2.17 6.95 18.53
CA GLU A 8 -2.43 6.35 19.85
C GLU A 8 -2.79 4.86 19.77
N VAL A 9 -3.10 4.35 18.58
CA VAL A 9 -3.47 2.94 18.37
C VAL A 9 -2.20 2.11 18.20
N ASP A 10 -1.88 1.29 19.21
CA ASP A 10 -0.69 0.42 19.26
C ASP A 10 -0.94 -0.99 18.70
N SER A 11 -2.20 -1.35 18.44
CA SER A 11 -2.60 -2.67 17.96
C SER A 11 -2.97 -2.67 16.47
N PRO A 12 -2.26 -3.44 15.62
CA PRO A 12 -2.60 -3.58 14.20
C PRO A 12 -4.03 -4.09 13.96
N LYS A 13 -4.55 -4.94 14.86
CA LYS A 13 -5.92 -5.43 14.77
C LYS A 13 -6.93 -4.30 14.94
N VAL A 14 -6.76 -3.49 15.99
CA VAL A 14 -7.66 -2.37 16.31
C VAL A 14 -7.58 -1.31 15.22
N MET A 15 -6.38 -0.98 14.74
CA MET A 15 -6.22 -0.06 13.59
C MET A 15 -6.93 -0.60 12.34
N GLY A 16 -6.85 -1.90 12.10
CA GLY A 16 -7.56 -2.56 11.00
C GLY A 16 -9.08 -2.40 11.08
N GLU A 17 -9.66 -2.57 12.27
CA GLU A 17 -11.09 -2.38 12.53
C GLU A 17 -11.50 -0.90 12.34
N ILE A 18 -10.74 0.04 12.91
CA ILE A 18 -10.98 1.47 12.74
C ILE A 18 -10.97 1.88 11.27
N LEU A 19 -9.96 1.46 10.51
CA LEU A 19 -9.89 1.77 9.08
C LEU A 19 -10.99 1.09 8.28
N ALA A 20 -11.48 -0.09 8.72
CA ALA A 20 -12.59 -0.78 8.08
C ALA A 20 -13.93 -0.04 8.26
N ASP A 21 -14.13 0.57 9.43
CA ASP A 21 -15.35 1.33 9.75
C ASP A 21 -15.32 2.75 9.15
N LEU A 22 -14.14 3.37 9.03
CA LEU A 22 -14.00 4.74 8.53
C LEU A 22 -13.86 4.86 7.01
N LEU A 23 -13.26 3.86 6.36
CA LEU A 23 -13.00 3.87 4.93
C LEU A 23 -13.86 2.82 4.24
N THR A 24 -14.26 3.08 3.01
CA THR A 24 -14.87 2.06 2.16
C THR A 24 -13.84 0.99 1.75
N ASP A 25 -14.32 -0.19 1.38
CA ASP A 25 -13.48 -1.27 0.83
C ASP A 25 -12.62 -0.77 -0.34
N THR A 26 -13.22 0.04 -1.22
CA THR A 26 -12.55 0.64 -2.37
C THR A 26 -11.40 1.56 -1.97
N GLU A 27 -11.58 2.41 -0.95
CA GLU A 27 -10.54 3.31 -0.46
C GLU A 27 -9.39 2.54 0.18
N ARG A 28 -9.68 1.49 0.95
CA ARG A 28 -8.64 0.61 1.54
C ARG A 28 -7.84 -0.09 0.45
N VAL A 29 -8.50 -0.64 -0.56
CA VAL A 29 -7.84 -1.26 -1.73
C VAL A 29 -7.00 -0.25 -2.49
N ALA A 30 -7.53 0.95 -2.74
CA ALA A 30 -6.80 2.01 -3.43
C ALA A 30 -5.53 2.42 -2.66
N MET A 31 -5.62 2.54 -1.34
CA MET A 31 -4.47 2.84 -0.48
C MET A 31 -3.38 1.76 -0.59
N MET A 32 -3.74 0.48 -0.46
CA MET A 32 -2.79 -0.63 -0.61
C MET A 32 -2.17 -0.67 -2.01
N LYS A 33 -2.98 -0.48 -3.07
CA LYS A 33 -2.46 -0.45 -4.44
C LYS A 33 -1.46 0.69 -4.65
N ARG A 34 -1.70 1.88 -4.11
CA ARG A 34 -0.75 3.01 -4.19
C ARG A 34 0.57 2.69 -3.49
N MET A 35 0.53 2.07 -2.32
CA MET A 35 1.73 1.60 -1.62
C MET A 35 2.48 0.54 -2.45
N GLY A 36 1.76 -0.41 -3.04
CA GLY A 36 2.33 -1.43 -3.92
C GLY A 36 2.99 -0.83 -5.17
N ILE A 37 2.35 0.16 -5.80
CA ILE A 37 2.93 0.89 -6.93
C ILE A 37 4.24 1.57 -6.52
N ALA A 38 4.24 2.27 -5.38
CA ALA A 38 5.43 2.97 -4.89
C ALA A 38 6.62 2.01 -4.69
N VAL A 39 6.37 0.83 -4.11
CA VAL A 39 7.39 -0.22 -3.93
C VAL A 39 7.87 -0.79 -5.28
N TYR A 40 6.98 -0.99 -6.24
CA TYR A 40 7.36 -1.51 -7.55
C TYR A 40 8.17 -0.49 -8.36
N LEU A 41 7.82 0.79 -8.27
CA LEU A 41 8.59 1.88 -8.88
C LEU A 41 9.98 2.00 -8.23
N ASP A 42 10.10 1.88 -6.90
CA ASP A 42 11.39 1.81 -6.20
C ASP A 42 12.25 0.63 -6.70
N LYS A 43 11.62 -0.49 -7.01
CA LYS A 43 12.25 -1.68 -7.61
C LYS A 43 12.47 -1.56 -9.13
N SER A 44 12.28 -0.37 -9.72
CA SER A 44 12.45 -0.09 -11.16
C SER A 44 11.60 -1.00 -12.07
N ARG A 45 10.43 -1.45 -11.63
CA ARG A 45 9.50 -2.23 -12.46
C ARG A 45 8.86 -1.36 -13.54
N SER A 46 8.60 -1.94 -14.71
CA SER A 46 7.93 -1.22 -15.80
C SER A 46 6.46 -0.95 -15.48
N TYR A 47 5.88 0.09 -16.10
CA TYR A 47 4.47 0.43 -15.92
C TYR A 47 3.53 -0.71 -16.35
N GLU A 48 3.94 -1.49 -17.36
CA GLU A 48 3.21 -2.66 -17.82
C GLU A 48 3.19 -3.77 -16.76
N ASP A 49 4.34 -4.07 -16.16
CA ASP A 49 4.47 -5.04 -15.07
C ASP A 49 3.60 -4.63 -13.87
N ILE A 50 3.66 -3.36 -13.48
CA ILE A 50 2.86 -2.80 -12.37
C ILE A 50 1.36 -2.91 -12.67
N LYS A 51 0.93 -2.51 -13.87
CA LYS A 51 -0.48 -2.58 -14.30
C LYS A 51 -0.99 -4.02 -14.25
N ASN A 52 -0.22 -4.96 -14.76
CA ASN A 52 -0.61 -6.37 -14.87
C ASN A 52 -0.71 -7.06 -13.50
N ASN A 53 0.21 -6.76 -12.58
CA ASN A 53 0.23 -7.34 -11.24
C ASN A 53 -0.78 -6.67 -10.28
N LEU A 54 -0.87 -5.34 -10.28
CA LEU A 54 -1.70 -4.61 -9.30
C LEU A 54 -3.11 -4.27 -9.83
N LYS A 55 -3.40 -4.54 -11.10
CA LYS A 55 -4.67 -4.24 -11.76
C LYS A 55 -5.05 -2.76 -11.57
N VAL A 56 -4.18 -1.88 -12.05
CA VAL A 56 -4.30 -0.41 -11.99
C VAL A 56 -4.12 0.21 -13.37
N SER A 57 -4.62 1.43 -13.56
CA SER A 57 -4.41 2.16 -14.82
C SER A 57 -3.03 2.84 -14.84
N SER A 58 -2.52 3.13 -16.04
CA SER A 58 -1.28 3.91 -16.19
C SER A 58 -1.37 5.30 -15.58
N ALA A 59 -2.57 5.91 -15.59
CA ALA A 59 -2.82 7.20 -14.95
C ALA A 59 -2.61 7.12 -13.43
N THR A 60 -3.09 6.05 -12.79
CA THR A 60 -2.86 5.83 -11.36
C THR A 60 -1.38 5.64 -11.04
N ILE A 61 -0.64 4.91 -11.90
CA ILE A 61 0.81 4.73 -11.73
C ILE A 61 1.53 6.07 -11.83
N ALA A 62 1.18 6.89 -12.83
CA ALA A 62 1.76 8.22 -13.00
C ALA A 62 1.54 9.12 -11.78
N THR A 63 0.31 9.16 -11.23
CA THR A 63 0.04 9.92 -10.01
C THR A 63 0.89 9.47 -8.81
N VAL A 64 1.15 8.18 -8.66
CA VAL A 64 2.04 7.70 -7.58
C VAL A 64 3.50 8.05 -7.89
N ALA A 65 3.93 7.95 -9.13
CA ALA A 65 5.29 8.30 -9.56
C ALA A 65 5.65 9.75 -9.20
N GLU A 66 4.71 10.69 -9.35
CA GLU A 66 4.86 12.09 -8.95
C GLU A 66 5.14 12.26 -7.45
N THR A 67 4.71 11.30 -6.61
CA THR A 67 4.88 11.33 -5.16
C THR A 67 6.14 10.62 -4.66
N MET A 68 6.94 9.99 -5.54
CA MET A 68 8.07 9.14 -5.14
C MET A 68 9.17 9.90 -4.38
N GLY A 69 9.31 11.20 -4.60
CA GLY A 69 10.24 12.06 -3.86
C GLY A 69 9.68 12.62 -2.55
N ASN A 70 8.40 12.40 -2.25
CA ASN A 70 7.77 12.98 -1.07
C ASN A 70 8.23 12.25 0.20
N PRO A 71 8.52 12.95 1.30
CA PRO A 71 9.02 12.33 2.54
C PRO A 71 8.15 11.19 3.05
N GLY A 72 6.82 11.32 2.96
CA GLY A 72 5.88 10.28 3.38
C GLY A 72 5.98 9.01 2.52
N THR A 73 6.09 9.15 1.20
CA THR A 73 6.24 8.01 0.28
C THR A 73 7.55 7.29 0.51
N VAL A 74 8.65 8.05 0.67
CA VAL A 74 9.98 7.51 0.98
C VAL A 74 9.96 6.73 2.29
N GLU A 75 9.34 7.26 3.34
CA GLU A 75 9.24 6.58 4.63
C GLU A 75 8.39 5.30 4.56
N VAL A 76 7.28 5.31 3.83
CA VAL A 76 6.46 4.11 3.59
C VAL A 76 7.28 3.04 2.89
N ILE A 77 7.96 3.37 1.79
CA ILE A 77 8.82 2.42 1.06
C ILE A 77 9.89 1.86 1.99
N ARG A 78 10.54 2.71 2.80
CA ARG A 78 11.59 2.30 3.74
C ARG A 78 11.07 1.30 4.77
N ARG A 79 9.91 1.56 5.39
CA ARG A 79 9.31 0.64 6.39
C ARG A 79 8.91 -0.68 5.77
N ILE A 80 8.31 -0.64 4.59
CA ILE A 80 7.92 -1.82 3.84
C ILE A 80 9.15 -2.69 3.55
N LYS A 81 10.23 -2.11 3.01
CA LYS A 81 11.48 -2.84 2.71
C LYS A 81 12.13 -3.45 3.94
N ALA A 82 12.09 -2.74 5.07
CA ALA A 82 12.58 -3.27 6.34
C ALA A 82 11.76 -4.51 6.79
N GLU A 83 10.44 -4.49 6.60
CA GLU A 83 9.61 -5.67 6.83
C GLU A 83 9.83 -6.77 5.79
N GLU A 84 10.10 -6.46 4.51
CA GLU A 84 10.43 -7.48 3.50
C GLU A 84 11.72 -8.24 3.85
N TRP A 85 12.71 -7.55 4.45
CA TRP A 85 13.94 -8.16 4.95
C TRP A 85 13.70 -8.99 6.22
N ALA A 86 12.63 -8.71 6.95
CA ALA A 86 12.20 -9.49 8.10
C ALA A 86 11.27 -10.66 7.73
N THR A 87 10.49 -10.57 6.64
CA THR A 87 9.58 -11.64 6.18
C THR A 87 9.03 -11.36 4.77
N GLU A 88 9.13 -12.35 3.88
CA GLU A 88 8.59 -12.46 2.51
C GLU A 88 7.28 -11.69 2.24
N TRP A 89 7.41 -10.44 1.79
CA TRP A 89 6.30 -9.49 1.65
C TRP A 89 5.45 -9.69 0.38
N THR A 90 5.98 -10.41 -0.61
CA THR A 90 5.26 -10.77 -1.84
C THR A 90 4.01 -11.62 -1.52
N GLU A 91 4.08 -12.49 -0.52
CA GLU A 91 2.95 -13.31 -0.12
C GLU A 91 1.88 -12.54 0.66
N LYS A 92 2.25 -11.58 1.51
CA LYS A 92 1.29 -10.86 2.36
C LYS A 92 0.43 -9.88 1.57
N ILE A 93 1.02 -9.13 0.62
CA ILE A 93 0.23 -8.29 -0.30
C ILE A 93 -0.68 -9.17 -1.15
N SER A 94 -0.15 -10.27 -1.70
CA SER A 94 -0.93 -11.21 -2.52
C SER A 94 -2.07 -11.85 -1.73
N ARG A 95 -1.83 -12.22 -0.46
CA ARG A 95 -2.84 -12.74 0.47
C ARG A 95 -3.86 -11.68 0.86
N GLY A 96 -3.43 -10.46 1.14
CA GLY A 96 -4.30 -9.33 1.46
C GLY A 96 -5.22 -8.96 0.28
N LEU A 97 -4.67 -8.92 -0.93
CA LEU A 97 -5.42 -8.72 -2.17
C LEU A 97 -6.43 -9.87 -2.42
N ARG A 98 -6.04 -11.14 -2.23
CA ARG A 98 -6.98 -12.29 -2.34
C ARG A 98 -8.10 -12.28 -1.31
N ARG A 99 -7.84 -11.76 -0.11
CA ARG A 99 -8.86 -11.71 0.96
C ARG A 99 -9.91 -10.62 0.72
N ILE A 100 -9.56 -9.59 -0.04
CA ILE A 100 -10.43 -8.44 -0.32
C ILE A 100 -11.12 -8.54 -1.68
N LEU A 101 -10.55 -9.30 -2.62
CA LEU A 101 -11.16 -9.65 -3.89
C LEU A 101 -11.37 -11.17 -3.94
N PRO A 102 -12.57 -11.70 -3.61
CA PRO A 102 -12.87 -13.09 -3.90
C PRO A 102 -12.98 -13.20 -5.43
N ILE A 103 -12.00 -13.85 -6.04
CA ILE A 103 -12.11 -14.39 -7.39
C ILE A 103 -12.47 -15.86 -7.24
#